data_AF-A0A2X3JCB2-F1
#
_entry.id   AF-A0A2X3JCB2-F1
#
_cell.length_a   1.000
_cell.length_b   1.000
_cell.length_c   1.000
_cell.angle_alpha   90.00
_cell.angle_beta   90.00
_cell.angle_gamma   90.00
#
_symmetry.space_group_name_H-M   'P 1'
#
loop_
_entity.id
_entity.type
_entity.pdbx_description
1 polymer ?
#
loop_
_entity_poly.entity_id
_entity_poly.type
_entity_poly.pdbx_seq_one_letter_code
_entity_poly.pdbx_strand_id
1 'polypeptide(L)'
;MAISPSSNSTGVTTYTLKVNGSPMDSSIGVISINIDYRINHIATAEIILSDGDMAAQRFDISDADTFKPGAIISISAGYASDESPIFEGIVISHGIEITPDNSTFLHIVCKDKAVGMTVAKHSQCFLAKSDSAIISSLIANYAGVTGSVGSIADTHSELVQFNSTDWDFMLTRAEANGFVIVNQSNKVTVDKPSVSGSAALVVTYGADLMAFSAKVDARNQLTSVTATAWDSTKQDMVTGKGAAQSISGQGNFTSQDLAQVLGINDYTLQNRVPPEFRCTDQLG
;
A
#
# COMPACT_ATOMS: atom_id res chain seq x y z
N MET A 1 1.10 -20.04 -17.80
CA MET A 1 2.22 -19.61 -16.95
C MET A 1 2.71 -18.28 -17.50
N ALA A 2 2.98 -17.29 -16.65
CA ALA A 2 3.60 -16.06 -17.10
C ALA A 2 4.96 -16.37 -17.74
N ILE A 3 5.29 -15.66 -18.82
CA ILE A 3 6.57 -15.78 -19.52
C ILE A 3 7.66 -15.19 -18.62
N SER A 4 8.85 -15.81 -18.60
CA SER A 4 9.99 -15.27 -17.85
C SER A 4 10.27 -13.81 -18.25
N PRO A 5 10.59 -12.91 -17.30
CA PRO A 5 10.94 -11.54 -17.61
C PRO A 5 12.04 -11.41 -18.68
N SER A 6 13.00 -12.35 -18.72
CA SER A 6 14.10 -12.37 -19.69
C SER A 6 13.66 -12.69 -21.12
N SER A 7 12.54 -13.39 -21.29
CA SER A 7 12.01 -13.77 -22.60
C SER A 7 11.17 -12.66 -23.24
N ASN A 8 10.68 -11.71 -22.43
CA ASN A 8 9.91 -10.55 -22.88
C ASN A 8 10.72 -9.23 -22.85
N SER A 9 12.03 -9.29 -22.61
CA SER A 9 12.91 -8.12 -22.56
C SER A 9 13.63 -7.84 -23.89
N THR A 10 13.08 -8.29 -25.02
CA THR A 10 13.73 -8.11 -26.33
C THR A 10 13.37 -6.74 -26.89
N GLY A 11 14.39 -5.91 -27.13
CA GLY A 11 14.23 -4.58 -27.73
C GLY A 11 14.58 -3.44 -26.76
N VAL A 12 14.47 -2.21 -27.25
CA VAL A 12 14.69 -1.02 -26.43
C VAL A 12 13.56 -0.87 -25.42
N THR A 13 13.90 -0.46 -24.20
CA THR A 13 12.91 -0.04 -23.20
C THR A 13 12.20 1.20 -23.70
N THR A 14 10.87 1.16 -23.71
CA THR A 14 10.03 2.29 -24.08
C THR A 14 9.13 2.67 -22.93
N TYR A 15 8.83 3.96 -22.82
CA TYR A 15 7.88 4.49 -21.85
C TYR A 15 7.09 5.63 -22.47
N THR A 16 5.86 5.78 -22.00
CA THR A 16 5.02 6.93 -22.28
C THR A 16 4.60 7.55 -20.97
N LEU A 17 4.92 8.82 -20.79
CA LEU A 17 4.44 9.62 -19.68
C LEU A 17 3.39 10.61 -20.20
N LYS A 18 2.19 10.55 -19.63
CA LYS A 18 1.11 11.47 -19.93
C LYS A 18 0.83 12.38 -18.74
N VAL A 19 0.63 13.65 -19.03
CA VAL A 19 0.28 14.69 -18.08
C VAL A 19 -1.09 15.24 -18.43
N ASN A 20 -2.05 15.13 -17.52
CA ASN A 20 -3.46 15.48 -17.75
C ASN A 20 -4.05 14.82 -19.01
N GLY A 21 -3.61 13.59 -19.31
CA GLY A 21 -4.07 12.81 -20.47
C GLY A 21 -3.31 13.06 -21.79
N SER A 22 -2.52 14.12 -21.87
CA SER A 22 -1.69 14.44 -23.04
C SER A 22 -0.28 13.87 -22.89
N PRO A 23 0.32 13.30 -23.96
CA PRO A 23 1.73 12.90 -23.94
C PRO A 23 2.64 14.08 -23.55
N MET A 24 3.66 13.79 -22.74
CA MET A 24 4.73 14.76 -22.45
C MET A 24 5.44 15.17 -23.74
N ASP A 25 5.93 16.41 -23.79
CA ASP A 25 6.83 16.84 -24.85
C ASP A 25 8.12 16.00 -24.83
N SER A 26 8.45 15.42 -25.98
CA SER A 26 9.69 14.65 -26.21
C SER A 26 10.98 15.46 -26.01
N SER A 27 10.91 16.79 -25.98
CA SER A 27 12.06 17.66 -25.70
C SER A 27 12.50 17.59 -24.23
N ILE A 28 11.61 17.17 -23.32
CA ILE A 28 11.87 17.09 -21.90
C ILE A 28 12.71 15.84 -21.60
N GLY A 29 13.92 16.04 -21.09
CA GLY A 29 14.82 14.96 -20.73
C GLY A 29 14.38 14.25 -19.45
N VAL A 30 13.89 13.02 -19.54
CA VAL A 30 13.62 12.18 -18.36
C VAL A 30 14.89 11.43 -17.96
N ILE A 31 15.31 11.61 -16.72
CA ILE A 31 16.52 10.98 -16.16
C ILE A 31 16.15 9.66 -15.48
N SER A 32 15.10 9.67 -14.67
CA SER A 32 14.63 8.47 -13.98
C SER A 32 13.14 8.49 -13.73
N ILE A 33 12.56 7.29 -13.70
CA ILE A 33 11.20 7.03 -13.23
C ILE A 33 11.32 5.86 -12.25
N ASN A 34 10.93 6.10 -11.00
CA ASN A 34 10.90 5.08 -9.97
C ASN A 34 9.45 4.93 -9.47
N ILE A 35 8.92 3.71 -9.47
CA ILE A 35 7.55 3.43 -9.01
C ILE A 35 7.63 2.40 -7.89
N ASP A 36 7.03 2.75 -6.75
CA ASP A 36 7.04 1.97 -5.53
C ASP A 36 5.61 1.52 -5.18
N TYR A 37 5.42 0.20 -5.19
CA TYR A 37 4.22 -0.47 -4.73
C TYR A 37 4.54 -1.30 -3.50
N ARG A 38 3.87 -1.02 -2.39
CA ARG A 38 4.02 -1.76 -1.13
C ARG A 38 2.66 -2.07 -0.54
N ILE A 39 2.55 -3.25 0.07
CA ILE A 39 1.37 -3.64 0.86
C ILE A 39 1.23 -2.67 2.03
N ASN A 40 0.01 -2.26 2.35
CA ASN A 40 -0.35 -1.32 3.41
C ASN A 40 0.20 0.11 3.21
N HIS A 41 0.62 0.45 1.99
CA HIS A 41 1.11 1.78 1.63
C HIS A 41 0.40 2.34 0.39
N ILE A 42 0.43 3.66 0.26
CA ILE A 42 -0.01 4.38 -0.93
C ILE A 42 1.06 4.27 -2.02
N ALA A 43 0.65 3.91 -3.23
CA ALA A 43 1.56 3.83 -4.37
C ALA A 43 2.17 5.21 -4.67
N THR A 44 3.49 5.21 -4.90
CA THR A 44 4.25 6.44 -5.12
C THR A 44 5.08 6.28 -6.40
N ALA A 45 5.16 7.34 -7.19
CA ALA A 45 6.09 7.42 -8.30
C ALA A 45 6.95 8.68 -8.16
N GLU A 46 8.25 8.55 -8.39
CA GLU A 46 9.21 9.64 -8.39
C GLU A 46 9.78 9.76 -9.80
N ILE A 47 9.71 10.96 -10.36
CA ILE A 47 10.20 11.27 -11.70
C ILE A 47 11.24 12.37 -11.55
N ILE A 48 12.42 12.14 -12.12
CA ILE A 48 13.50 13.12 -12.19
C ILE A 48 13.65 13.56 -13.64
N LEU A 49 13.51 14.85 -13.86
CA LEU A 49 13.64 15.50 -15.17
C LEU A 49 14.90 16.37 -15.18
N SER A 50 15.56 16.44 -16.33
CA SER A 50 16.61 17.42 -16.58
C SER A 50 15.94 18.77 -16.84
N ASP A 51 16.13 19.72 -15.94
CA ASP A 51 15.60 21.08 -16.08
C ASP A 51 16.56 22.09 -15.44
N GLY A 52 16.71 23.24 -16.08
CA GLY A 52 17.61 24.29 -15.66
C GLY A 52 18.60 24.70 -16.74
N ASP A 53 18.71 26.01 -16.94
CA ASP A 53 19.76 26.65 -17.72
C ASP A 53 20.49 27.64 -16.81
N MET A 54 21.76 27.35 -16.50
CA MET A 54 22.59 28.19 -15.64
C MET A 54 22.85 29.58 -16.22
N ALA A 55 23.02 29.69 -17.54
CA ALA A 55 23.33 30.95 -18.22
C ALA A 55 22.09 31.84 -18.28
N ALA A 56 20.92 31.23 -18.55
CA ALA A 56 19.64 31.93 -18.53
C ALA A 56 19.08 32.14 -17.11
N GLN A 57 19.58 31.40 -16.11
CA GLN A 57 19.11 31.39 -14.72
C GLN A 57 17.62 31.01 -14.59
N ARG A 58 17.16 30.03 -15.38
CA ARG A 58 15.75 29.65 -15.47
C ARG A 58 15.55 28.14 -15.47
N PHE A 59 14.36 27.73 -15.07
CA PHE A 59 13.87 26.35 -15.04
C PHE A 59 12.59 26.28 -15.85
N ASP A 60 12.71 26.17 -17.17
CA ASP A 60 11.58 26.35 -18.08
C ASP A 60 10.50 25.27 -17.89
N ILE A 61 10.88 24.04 -17.49
CA ILE A 61 9.92 22.96 -17.27
C ILE A 61 9.22 23.15 -15.91
N SER A 62 9.94 23.60 -14.89
CA SER A 62 9.40 23.94 -13.57
C SER A 62 8.44 25.13 -13.62
N ASP A 63 8.79 26.17 -14.38
CA ASP A 63 7.98 27.37 -14.56
C ASP A 63 6.68 27.09 -15.37
N ALA A 64 6.64 25.98 -16.10
CA ALA A 64 5.49 25.61 -16.92
C ALA A 64 4.33 25.02 -16.10
N ASP A 65 3.12 25.10 -16.65
CA ASP A 65 1.90 24.56 -16.03
C ASP A 65 1.84 23.03 -16.02
N THR A 66 2.70 22.37 -16.80
CA THR A 66 2.68 20.93 -17.05
C THR A 66 2.74 20.13 -15.74
N PHE A 67 3.73 20.37 -14.88
CA PHE A 67 3.95 19.57 -13.66
C PHE A 67 3.52 20.28 -12.37
N LYS A 68 2.49 21.12 -12.45
CA LYS A 68 1.91 21.74 -11.25
C LYS A 68 1.35 20.67 -10.30
N PRO A 69 1.50 20.82 -8.96
CA PRO A 69 0.80 19.99 -8.00
C PRO A 69 -0.70 19.89 -8.33
N GLY A 70 -1.22 18.67 -8.34
CA GLY A 70 -2.58 18.34 -8.79
C GLY A 70 -2.69 17.85 -10.24
N ALA A 71 -1.65 18.01 -11.08
CA ALA A 71 -1.63 17.42 -12.42
C ALA A 71 -1.71 15.90 -12.34
N ILE A 72 -2.50 15.28 -13.23
CA ILE A 72 -2.64 13.82 -13.31
C ILE A 72 -1.49 13.25 -14.13
N ILE A 73 -0.76 12.31 -13.55
CA ILE A 73 0.35 11.62 -14.21
C ILE A 73 -0.05 10.17 -14.45
N SER A 74 0.09 9.73 -15.70
CA SER A 74 -0.05 8.34 -16.11
C SER A 74 1.26 7.89 -16.74
N ILE A 75 1.76 6.73 -16.31
CA ILE A 75 3.02 6.15 -16.77
C ILE A 75 2.71 4.78 -17.35
N SER A 76 3.11 4.59 -18.60
CA SER A 76 3.16 3.30 -19.26
C SER A 76 4.60 2.95 -19.59
N ALA A 77 4.95 1.68 -19.49
CA ALA A 77 6.27 1.19 -19.89
C ALA A 77 6.20 -0.21 -20.48
N GLY A 78 7.23 -0.56 -21.23
CA GLY A 78 7.40 -1.88 -21.80
C GLY A 78 8.63 -1.98 -22.70
N TYR A 79 8.57 -2.87 -23.69
CA TYR A 79 9.68 -3.15 -24.60
C TYR A 79 9.19 -3.10 -26.05
N ALA A 80 10.07 -2.68 -26.97
CA ALA A 80 9.79 -2.67 -28.40
C ALA A 80 8.47 -1.94 -28.78
N SER A 81 8.16 -0.85 -28.07
CA SER A 81 6.94 -0.04 -28.23
C SER A 81 5.62 -0.73 -27.86
N ASP A 82 5.68 -1.90 -27.21
CA ASP A 82 4.53 -2.52 -26.55
C ASP A 82 4.51 -2.11 -25.08
N GLU A 83 3.66 -1.14 -24.75
CA GLU A 83 3.61 -0.51 -23.43
C GLU A 83 2.29 -0.79 -22.72
N SER A 84 2.40 -1.09 -21.42
CA SER A 84 1.24 -1.26 -20.53
C SER A 84 1.25 -0.19 -19.44
N PRO A 85 0.06 0.26 -18.98
CA PRO A 85 -0.02 1.22 -17.88
C PRO A 85 0.48 0.57 -16.59
N ILE A 86 1.43 1.24 -15.92
CA ILE A 86 2.05 0.75 -14.69
C ILE A 86 1.79 1.67 -13.49
N PHE A 87 1.39 2.92 -13.70
CA PHE A 87 1.05 3.86 -12.63
C PHE A 87 0.09 4.95 -13.11
N GLU A 88 -0.82 5.36 -12.22
CA GLU A 88 -1.64 6.56 -12.39
C GLU A 88 -1.79 7.25 -11.03
N GLY A 89 -1.62 8.57 -11.00
CA GLY A 89 -1.73 9.35 -9.77
C GLY A 89 -1.76 10.86 -10.03
N ILE A 90 -1.53 11.62 -8.97
CA ILE A 90 -1.47 13.09 -9.00
C ILE A 90 -0.10 13.57 -8.50
N VAL A 91 0.39 14.67 -9.06
CA VAL A 91 1.59 15.34 -8.54
C VAL A 91 1.29 15.93 -7.16
N ILE A 92 2.08 15.55 -6.15
CA ILE A 92 1.96 16.06 -4.79
C ILE A 92 3.12 16.97 -4.38
N SER A 93 4.28 16.79 -5.01
CA SER A 93 5.48 17.56 -4.71
C SER A 93 6.21 17.90 -6.01
N HIS A 94 6.71 19.12 -6.06
CA HIS A 94 7.48 19.68 -7.15
C HIS A 94 8.68 20.37 -6.50
N GLY A 95 9.90 19.92 -6.82
CA GLY A 95 11.13 20.43 -6.23
C GLY A 95 12.24 20.56 -7.26
N ILE A 96 13.07 21.59 -7.11
CA ILE A 96 14.28 21.79 -7.92
C ILE A 96 15.49 21.36 -7.10
N GLU A 97 16.40 20.63 -7.71
CA GLU A 97 17.71 20.27 -7.15
C GLU A 97 18.83 20.85 -8.03
N ILE A 98 19.85 21.42 -7.40
CA ILE A 98 21.11 21.81 -8.04
C ILE A 98 22.23 21.12 -7.28
N THR A 99 22.96 20.24 -7.94
CA THR A 99 24.04 19.47 -7.33
C THR A 99 25.37 20.23 -7.37
N PRO A 100 26.39 19.83 -6.56
CA PRO A 100 27.68 20.53 -6.51
C PRO A 100 28.47 20.57 -7.82
N ASP A 101 28.18 19.67 -8.76
CA ASP A 101 28.73 19.66 -10.12
C ASP A 101 27.95 20.56 -11.10
N ASN A 102 26.99 21.34 -10.58
CA ASN A 102 26.04 22.18 -11.32
C ASN A 102 25.08 21.41 -12.23
N SER A 103 24.84 20.12 -11.98
CA SER A 103 23.71 19.46 -12.61
C SER A 103 22.40 19.96 -11.98
N THR A 104 21.39 20.17 -12.82
CA THR A 104 20.11 20.73 -12.39
C THR A 104 18.97 19.77 -12.71
N PHE A 105 18.12 19.53 -11.73
CA PHE A 105 17.06 18.53 -11.80
C PHE A 105 15.73 19.07 -11.30
N LEU A 106 14.65 18.61 -11.92
CA LEU A 106 13.30 18.79 -11.46
C LEU A 106 12.75 17.45 -10.92
N HIS A 107 12.45 17.43 -9.63
CA HIS A 107 11.93 16.30 -8.89
C HIS A 107 10.42 16.41 -8.76
N ILE A 108 9.72 15.47 -9.37
CA ILE A 108 8.26 15.36 -9.31
C ILE A 108 7.92 14.10 -8.52
N VAL A 109 7.22 14.28 -7.39
CA VAL A 109 6.67 13.15 -6.62
C VAL A 109 5.18 13.07 -6.89
N CYS A 110 4.76 11.91 -7.38
CA CYS A 110 3.38 11.56 -7.65
C CYS A 110 2.91 10.53 -6.64
N LYS A 111 1.66 10.65 -6.21
CA LYS A 111 0.99 9.61 -5.43
C LYS A 111 -0.35 9.26 -6.03
N ASP A 112 -0.77 8.03 -5.81
CA ASP A 112 -2.13 7.60 -6.08
C ASP A 112 -3.14 8.53 -5.38
N LYS A 113 -4.32 8.73 -5.98
CA LYS A 113 -5.37 9.61 -5.42
C LYS A 113 -5.81 9.20 -4.01
N ALA A 114 -5.62 7.93 -3.63
CA ALA A 114 -5.84 7.46 -2.27
C ALA A 114 -4.98 8.19 -1.22
N VAL A 115 -3.94 8.96 -1.60
CA VAL A 115 -3.20 9.84 -0.68
C VAL A 115 -4.11 10.80 0.08
N GLY A 116 -5.24 11.23 -0.51
CA GLY A 116 -6.22 12.07 0.18
C GLY A 116 -6.73 11.48 1.50
N MET A 117 -6.79 10.15 1.60
CA MET A 117 -7.22 9.41 2.79
C MET A 117 -6.24 9.53 3.98
N THR A 118 -5.00 9.99 3.72
CA THR A 118 -3.91 10.05 4.71
C THR A 118 -3.74 11.42 5.36
N VAL A 119 -4.50 12.42 4.91
CA VAL A 119 -4.25 13.83 5.29
C VAL A 119 -5.15 14.28 6.43
N ALA A 120 -6.47 14.23 6.22
CA ALA A 120 -7.43 14.73 7.18
C ALA A 120 -7.69 13.69 8.28
N LYS A 121 -7.74 14.17 9.54
CA LYS A 121 -8.16 13.36 10.68
C LYS A 121 -9.66 13.56 10.90
N HIS A 122 -10.35 12.47 11.19
CA HIS A 122 -11.77 12.50 11.46
C HIS A 122 -12.08 11.86 12.81
N SER A 123 -13.22 12.27 13.37
CA SER A 123 -13.87 11.61 14.49
C SER A 123 -15.29 11.25 14.07
N GLN A 124 -15.59 9.96 13.93
CA GLN A 124 -16.85 9.46 13.38
C GLN A 124 -17.30 8.23 14.15
N CYS A 125 -18.62 8.02 14.19
CA CYS A 125 -19.24 6.87 14.83
C CYS A 125 -19.94 5.99 13.78
N PHE A 126 -19.65 4.70 13.79
CA PHE A 126 -20.27 3.69 12.92
C PHE A 126 -21.13 2.75 13.77
N LEU A 127 -22.44 2.79 13.56
CA LEU A 127 -23.41 1.98 14.30
C LEU A 127 -23.90 0.80 13.47
N ALA A 128 -23.94 -0.39 14.08
CA ALA A 128 -24.45 -1.62 13.47
C ALA A 128 -23.87 -1.93 12.07
N LYS A 129 -22.56 -1.73 11.88
CA LYS A 129 -21.87 -1.96 10.60
C LYS A 129 -20.74 -2.98 10.73
N SER A 130 -20.53 -3.77 9.68
CA SER A 130 -19.33 -4.59 9.55
C SER A 130 -18.12 -3.75 9.12
N ASP A 131 -16.93 -4.25 9.38
CA ASP A 131 -15.69 -3.60 8.93
C ASP A 131 -15.66 -3.44 7.40
N SER A 132 -16.16 -4.42 6.64
CA SER A 132 -16.21 -4.32 5.17
C SER A 132 -17.10 -3.17 4.68
N ALA A 133 -18.24 -2.94 5.35
CA ALA A 133 -19.15 -1.84 5.03
C ALA A 133 -18.54 -0.48 5.41
N ILE A 134 -17.88 -0.40 6.57
CA ILE A 134 -17.19 0.81 7.03
C ILE A 134 -16.07 1.17 6.06
N ILE A 135 -15.17 0.25 5.77
CA ILE A 135 -14.03 0.45 4.85
C ILE A 135 -14.52 0.87 3.46
N SER A 136 -15.55 0.21 2.93
CA SER A 136 -16.13 0.60 1.63
C SER A 136 -16.68 2.02 1.64
N SER A 137 -17.33 2.43 2.73
CA SER A 137 -17.87 3.79 2.87
C SER A 137 -16.76 4.84 2.97
N LEU A 138 -15.65 4.54 3.66
CA LEU A 138 -14.51 5.43 3.77
C LEU A 138 -13.84 5.66 2.41
N ILE A 139 -13.63 4.61 1.63
CA ILE A 139 -13.06 4.72 0.28
C ILE A 139 -13.98 5.57 -0.63
N ALA A 140 -15.30 5.37 -0.53
CA ALA A 140 -16.28 6.07 -1.36
C ALA A 140 -16.33 7.60 -1.13
N ASN A 141 -15.80 8.10 -0.01
CA ASN A 141 -15.71 9.55 0.26
C ASN A 141 -14.71 10.26 -0.66
N TYR A 142 -13.82 9.54 -1.35
CA TYR A 142 -12.72 10.11 -2.13
C TYR A 142 -12.98 9.95 -3.62
N ALA A 143 -13.28 11.06 -4.29
CA ALA A 143 -13.58 11.07 -5.71
C ALA A 143 -12.39 10.57 -6.55
N GLY A 144 -12.68 9.67 -7.49
CA GLY A 144 -11.66 9.09 -8.37
C GLY A 144 -10.83 7.98 -7.73
N VAL A 145 -11.18 7.53 -6.52
CA VAL A 145 -10.65 6.30 -5.91
C VAL A 145 -11.74 5.22 -5.95
N THR A 146 -11.37 4.00 -6.31
CA THR A 146 -12.28 2.85 -6.33
C THR A 146 -11.89 1.83 -5.27
N GLY A 147 -12.88 1.15 -4.69
CA GLY A 147 -12.68 0.18 -3.61
C GLY A 147 -13.08 -1.24 -4.02
N SER A 148 -12.30 -2.23 -3.58
CA SER A 148 -12.67 -3.65 -3.61
C SER A 148 -12.39 -4.24 -2.24
N VAL A 149 -13.43 -4.56 -1.48
CA VAL A 149 -13.30 -4.98 -0.08
C VAL A 149 -13.87 -6.39 0.08
N GLY A 150 -13.04 -7.31 0.57
CA GLY A 150 -13.46 -8.67 0.89
C GLY A 150 -14.50 -8.68 2.03
N SER A 151 -15.33 -9.73 2.07
CA SER A 151 -16.41 -9.80 3.05
C SER A 151 -15.91 -10.05 4.46
N ILE A 152 -16.38 -9.24 5.40
CA ILE A 152 -16.21 -9.39 6.85
C ILE A 152 -17.63 -9.46 7.42
N ALA A 153 -17.98 -10.61 8.00
CA ALA A 153 -19.35 -10.90 8.43
C ALA A 153 -19.69 -10.28 9.79
N ASP A 154 -18.70 -10.20 10.68
CA ASP A 154 -18.90 -9.66 12.02
C ASP A 154 -19.27 -8.19 11.97
N THR A 155 -20.30 -7.83 12.74
CA THR A 155 -20.81 -6.46 12.86
C THR A 155 -20.45 -5.88 14.21
N HIS A 156 -20.12 -4.59 14.21
CA HIS A 156 -19.93 -3.82 15.43
C HIS A 156 -21.26 -3.17 15.79
N SER A 157 -21.70 -3.32 17.04
CA SER A 157 -22.81 -2.53 17.58
C SER A 157 -22.49 -1.04 17.46
N GLU A 158 -21.24 -0.69 17.81
CA GLU A 158 -20.67 0.63 17.70
C GLU A 158 -19.16 0.52 17.45
N LEU A 159 -18.65 1.36 16.54
CA LEU A 159 -17.22 1.53 16.32
C LEU A 159 -16.89 3.00 16.09
N VAL A 160 -15.91 3.52 16.83
CA VAL A 160 -15.50 4.92 16.76
C VAL A 160 -14.16 5.05 16.05
N GLN A 161 -14.13 5.88 15.01
CA GLN A 161 -12.91 6.49 14.52
C GLN A 161 -12.67 7.73 15.38
N PHE A 162 -11.54 7.81 16.08
CA PHE A 162 -11.23 8.94 16.95
C PHE A 162 -9.92 9.60 16.53
N ASN A 163 -10.01 10.83 16.03
CA ASN A 163 -8.88 11.67 15.66
C ASN A 163 -7.78 10.94 14.85
N SER A 164 -8.21 10.11 13.89
CA SER A 164 -7.33 9.35 13.01
C SER A 164 -7.71 9.61 11.56
N THR A 165 -6.76 9.41 10.65
CA THR A 165 -7.05 9.50 9.21
C THR A 165 -7.89 8.32 8.76
N ASP A 166 -8.60 8.45 7.65
CA ASP A 166 -9.41 7.35 7.11
C ASP A 166 -8.52 6.19 6.68
N TRP A 167 -7.32 6.49 6.17
CA TRP A 167 -6.32 5.48 5.81
C TRP A 167 -5.81 4.71 7.02
N ASP A 168 -5.39 5.40 8.09
CA ASP A 168 -4.86 4.75 9.29
C ASP A 168 -5.95 3.93 9.98
N PHE A 169 -7.17 4.47 10.06
CA PHE A 169 -8.30 3.74 10.61
C PHE A 169 -8.59 2.47 9.79
N MET A 170 -8.67 2.58 8.46
CA MET A 170 -8.85 1.44 7.56
C MET A 170 -7.74 0.39 7.75
N LEU A 171 -6.47 0.79 7.89
CA LEU A 171 -5.35 -0.11 8.17
C LEU A 171 -5.56 -0.89 9.47
N THR A 172 -5.92 -0.21 10.57
CA THR A 172 -6.15 -0.87 11.86
C THR A 172 -7.31 -1.87 11.79
N ARG A 173 -8.37 -1.57 11.02
CA ARG A 173 -9.51 -2.47 10.84
C ARG A 173 -9.16 -3.65 9.95
N ALA A 174 -8.37 -3.45 8.90
CA ALA A 174 -7.87 -4.52 8.06
C ALA A 174 -6.97 -5.48 8.86
N GLU A 175 -6.02 -4.95 9.63
CA GLU A 175 -5.12 -5.73 10.48
C GLU A 175 -5.88 -6.56 11.53
N ALA A 176 -6.87 -5.96 12.19
CA ALA A 176 -7.71 -6.66 13.17
C ALA A 176 -8.46 -7.87 12.57
N ASN A 177 -8.71 -7.87 11.27
CA ASN A 177 -9.39 -8.94 10.54
C ASN A 177 -8.41 -9.89 9.80
N GLY A 178 -7.10 -9.62 9.85
CA GLY A 178 -6.09 -10.36 9.08
C GLY A 178 -6.12 -10.06 7.57
N PHE A 179 -6.59 -8.88 7.18
CA PHE A 179 -6.63 -8.39 5.81
C PHE A 179 -5.42 -7.49 5.54
N VAL A 180 -5.05 -7.38 4.28
CA VAL A 180 -4.02 -6.45 3.80
C VAL A 180 -4.64 -5.46 2.82
N ILE A 181 -4.01 -4.29 2.70
CA ILE A 181 -4.43 -3.24 1.78
C ILE A 181 -3.43 -3.14 0.64
N VAL A 182 -3.91 -3.18 -0.60
CA VAL A 182 -3.12 -2.98 -1.81
C VAL A 182 -3.70 -1.80 -2.57
N ASN A 183 -2.85 -0.85 -2.92
CA ASN A 183 -3.22 0.31 -3.71
C ASN A 183 -2.51 0.26 -5.07
N GLN A 184 -3.29 0.31 -6.15
CA GLN A 184 -2.79 0.28 -7.51
C GLN A 184 -3.70 1.07 -8.45
N SER A 185 -3.15 2.05 -9.15
CA SER A 185 -3.84 2.83 -10.20
C SER A 185 -5.24 3.31 -9.79
N ASN A 186 -5.30 4.07 -8.70
CA ASN A 186 -6.50 4.62 -8.07
C ASN A 186 -7.52 3.58 -7.56
N LYS A 187 -7.10 2.32 -7.40
CA LYS A 187 -7.91 1.25 -6.80
C LYS A 187 -7.29 0.81 -5.48
N VAL A 188 -8.10 0.81 -4.42
CA VAL A 188 -7.78 0.27 -3.11
C VAL A 188 -8.46 -1.09 -2.98
N THR A 189 -7.67 -2.14 -2.78
CA THR A 189 -8.14 -3.50 -2.54
C THR A 189 -7.82 -3.90 -1.11
N VAL A 190 -8.83 -4.34 -0.36
CA VAL A 190 -8.69 -4.81 1.02
C VAL A 190 -9.17 -6.26 1.07
N ASP A 191 -8.26 -7.21 1.21
CA ASP A 191 -8.59 -8.64 1.19
C ASP A 191 -7.62 -9.46 2.05
N LYS A 192 -7.98 -10.71 2.34
CA LYS A 192 -7.07 -11.66 2.99
C LYS A 192 -5.93 -12.03 2.04
N PRO A 193 -4.69 -12.13 2.54
CA PRO A 193 -3.59 -12.65 1.73
C PRO A 193 -3.84 -14.12 1.38
N SER A 194 -3.86 -14.43 0.09
CA SER A 194 -3.99 -15.81 -0.40
C SER A 194 -2.63 -16.45 -0.60
N VAL A 195 -2.40 -17.62 0.01
CA VAL A 195 -1.13 -18.36 -0.03
C VAL A 195 -1.26 -19.76 -0.63
N SER A 196 -2.45 -20.16 -1.07
CA SER A 196 -2.77 -21.50 -1.59
C SER A 196 -2.91 -21.57 -3.12
N GLY A 197 -2.65 -20.46 -3.82
CA GLY A 197 -2.72 -20.39 -5.29
C GLY A 197 -1.53 -21.06 -5.98
N SER A 198 -1.72 -21.43 -7.25
CA SER A 198 -0.59 -21.80 -8.11
C SER A 198 0.34 -20.60 -8.32
N ALA A 199 1.64 -20.85 -8.44
CA ALA A 199 2.59 -19.80 -8.76
C ALA A 199 2.23 -19.15 -10.11
N ALA A 200 2.00 -17.84 -10.10
CA ALA A 200 1.70 -17.09 -11.32
C ALA A 200 2.90 -17.06 -12.29
N LEU A 201 4.11 -17.03 -11.71
CA LEU A 201 5.39 -17.01 -12.40
C LEU A 201 6.40 -17.89 -11.64
N VAL A 202 7.20 -18.66 -12.38
CA VAL A 202 8.35 -19.37 -11.85
C VAL A 202 9.61 -18.68 -12.37
N VAL A 203 10.52 -18.35 -11.46
CA VAL A 203 11.83 -17.77 -11.79
C VAL A 203 12.94 -18.69 -11.32
N THR A 204 13.93 -18.90 -12.17
CA THR A 204 14.99 -19.91 -11.96
C THR A 204 16.34 -19.24 -11.71
N TYR A 205 17.06 -19.68 -10.67
CA TYR A 205 18.43 -19.25 -10.41
C TYR A 205 19.37 -19.71 -11.53
N GLY A 206 20.15 -18.79 -12.08
CA GLY A 206 21.03 -19.05 -13.23
C GLY A 206 20.37 -18.87 -14.60
N ALA A 207 19.06 -18.56 -14.66
CA ALA A 207 18.37 -18.21 -15.91
C ALA A 207 17.69 -16.85 -15.83
N ASP A 208 16.86 -16.62 -14.81
CA ASP A 208 15.99 -15.44 -14.74
C ASP A 208 16.40 -14.46 -13.62
N LEU A 209 16.99 -14.98 -12.53
CA LEU A 209 17.34 -14.18 -11.36
C LEU A 209 18.69 -13.47 -11.54
N MET A 210 18.68 -12.14 -11.40
CA MET A 210 19.90 -11.33 -11.34
C MET A 210 20.48 -11.24 -9.92
N ALA A 211 19.61 -11.02 -8.93
CA ALA A 211 19.96 -10.97 -7.52
C ALA A 211 18.77 -11.48 -6.69
N PHE A 212 19.04 -12.23 -5.62
CA PHE A 212 18.00 -12.78 -4.75
C PHE A 212 18.49 -12.78 -3.30
N SER A 213 17.67 -12.27 -2.39
CA SER A 213 17.91 -12.31 -0.94
C SER A 213 16.61 -12.73 -0.25
N ALA A 214 16.63 -13.90 0.37
CA ALA A 214 15.54 -14.40 1.19
C ALA A 214 16.04 -14.70 2.61
N LYS A 215 15.17 -14.45 3.58
CA LYS A 215 15.43 -14.75 4.99
C LYS A 215 14.21 -15.41 5.60
N VAL A 216 14.45 -16.34 6.51
CA VAL A 216 13.43 -16.86 7.42
C VAL A 216 13.69 -16.28 8.80
N ASP A 217 12.60 -15.86 9.46
CA ASP A 217 12.64 -15.20 10.75
C ASP A 217 11.64 -15.86 11.69
N ALA A 218 12.14 -16.40 12.80
CA ALA A 218 11.33 -17.13 13.78
C ALA A 218 10.57 -16.20 14.75
N ARG A 219 10.90 -14.90 14.81
CA ARG A 219 10.42 -14.00 15.87
C ARG A 219 8.91 -13.83 15.92
N ASN A 220 8.26 -13.94 14.76
CA ASN A 220 6.82 -13.77 14.61
C ASN A 220 6.09 -15.12 14.41
N GLN A 221 6.79 -16.24 14.51
CA GLN A 221 6.18 -17.56 14.43
C GLN A 221 5.74 -18.00 15.83
N LEU A 222 4.43 -17.95 16.08
CA LEU A 222 3.86 -18.25 17.39
C LEU A 222 3.19 -19.63 17.39
N THR A 223 3.35 -20.36 18.50
CA THR A 223 2.68 -21.66 18.70
C THR A 223 1.18 -21.49 18.89
N SER A 224 0.79 -20.48 19.67
CA SER A 224 -0.60 -20.07 19.84
C SER A 224 -0.70 -18.62 20.28
N VAL A 225 -1.84 -18.01 19.97
CA VAL A 225 -2.19 -16.66 20.41
C VAL A 225 -3.49 -16.72 21.20
N THR A 226 -3.50 -16.19 22.42
CA THR A 226 -4.69 -16.12 23.26
C THR A 226 -5.11 -14.68 23.44
N ALA A 227 -6.25 -14.29 22.90
CA ALA A 227 -6.86 -13.00 23.14
C ALA A 227 -7.75 -13.05 24.37
N THR A 228 -7.64 -12.08 25.27
CA THR A 228 -8.45 -11.99 26.48
C THR A 228 -9.18 -10.64 26.54
N ALA A 229 -10.45 -10.65 26.91
CA ALA A 229 -11.29 -9.48 27.09
C ALA A 229 -12.19 -9.63 28.33
N TRP A 230 -12.78 -8.53 28.81
CA TRP A 230 -13.73 -8.53 29.92
C TRP A 230 -15.18 -8.50 29.40
N ASP A 231 -16.02 -9.42 29.86
CA ASP A 231 -17.47 -9.39 29.63
C ASP A 231 -18.15 -8.64 30.78
N SER A 232 -18.64 -7.43 30.51
CA SER A 232 -19.31 -6.57 31.49
C SER A 232 -20.62 -7.14 32.00
N THR A 233 -21.31 -7.96 31.20
CA THR A 233 -22.59 -8.58 31.56
C THR A 233 -22.37 -9.72 32.54
N LYS A 234 -21.36 -10.56 32.28
CA LYS A 234 -21.03 -11.71 33.14
C LYS A 234 -20.08 -11.37 34.28
N GLN A 235 -19.43 -10.20 34.22
CA GLN A 235 -18.37 -9.79 35.14
C GLN A 235 -17.23 -10.82 35.21
N ASP A 236 -16.81 -11.32 34.05
CA ASP A 236 -15.77 -12.36 33.95
C ASP A 236 -14.88 -12.15 32.72
N MET A 237 -13.71 -12.77 32.73
CA MET A 237 -12.78 -12.80 31.60
C MET A 237 -13.25 -13.79 30.53
N VAL A 238 -13.24 -13.34 29.28
CA VAL A 238 -13.47 -14.17 28.10
C VAL A 238 -12.16 -14.32 27.35
N THR A 239 -11.89 -15.53 26.87
CA THR A 239 -10.67 -15.84 26.13
C THR A 239 -11.00 -16.44 24.78
N GLY A 240 -10.33 -15.98 23.72
CA GLY A 240 -10.32 -16.59 22.39
C GLY A 240 -8.91 -17.09 22.05
N LYS A 241 -8.80 -18.24 21.40
CA LYS A 241 -7.50 -18.81 21.02
C LYS A 241 -7.39 -18.94 19.51
N GLY A 242 -6.33 -18.37 18.93
CA GLY A 242 -5.95 -18.51 17.54
C GLY A 242 -4.99 -19.68 17.34
N ALA A 243 -5.23 -20.46 16.28
CA ALA A 243 -4.34 -21.55 15.88
C ALA A 243 -3.18 -21.01 15.01
N ALA A 244 -2.01 -21.63 15.15
CA ALA A 244 -0.87 -21.36 14.27
C ALA A 244 -1.25 -21.58 12.80
N GLN A 245 -0.88 -20.62 11.96
CA GLN A 245 -0.96 -20.75 10.50
C GLN A 245 0.40 -21.21 9.98
N SER A 246 0.38 -22.08 8.96
CA SER A 246 1.59 -22.59 8.33
C SER A 246 1.60 -22.29 6.83
N ILE A 247 2.78 -21.92 6.34
CA ILE A 247 3.09 -21.80 4.92
C ILE A 247 4.14 -22.88 4.65
N SER A 248 3.86 -23.80 3.73
CA SER A 248 4.76 -24.91 3.41
C SER A 248 5.78 -24.52 2.34
N GLY A 249 6.86 -25.31 2.22
CA GLY A 249 7.81 -25.22 1.10
C GLY A 249 9.02 -24.30 1.29
N GLN A 250 9.26 -23.75 2.49
CA GLN A 250 10.35 -22.81 2.75
C GLN A 250 11.69 -23.44 3.15
N GLY A 251 11.96 -24.69 2.75
CA GLY A 251 13.20 -25.40 3.09
C GLY A 251 12.95 -26.64 3.96
N ASN A 252 13.87 -26.93 4.88
CA ASN A 252 13.88 -28.15 5.70
C ASN A 252 13.41 -27.94 7.15
N PHE A 253 12.79 -26.81 7.46
CA PHE A 253 12.21 -26.49 8.78
C PHE A 253 10.70 -26.33 8.66
N THR A 254 10.03 -26.63 9.76
CA THR A 254 8.58 -26.50 9.91
C THR A 254 8.22 -25.23 10.67
N SER A 255 6.95 -24.81 10.58
CA SER A 255 6.43 -23.72 11.41
C SER A 255 6.57 -24.01 12.91
N GLN A 256 6.55 -25.30 13.29
CA GLN A 256 6.75 -25.76 14.67
C GLN A 256 8.20 -25.58 15.12
N ASP A 257 9.18 -25.93 14.26
CA ASP A 257 10.60 -25.74 14.57
C ASP A 257 10.91 -24.27 14.83
N LEU A 258 10.35 -23.39 14.00
CA LEU A 258 10.50 -21.94 14.13
C LEU A 258 9.83 -21.41 15.41
N ALA A 259 8.62 -21.86 15.75
CA ALA A 259 7.92 -21.42 16.96
C ALA A 259 8.67 -21.82 18.25
N GLN A 260 9.42 -22.93 18.23
CA GLN A 260 10.19 -23.40 19.37
C GLN A 260 11.45 -22.59 19.64
N VAL A 261 11.98 -21.84 18.66
CA VAL A 261 13.25 -21.10 18.79
C VAL A 261 13.25 -20.13 19.97
N LEU A 262 12.15 -19.43 20.21
CA LEU A 262 12.02 -18.48 21.31
C LEU A 262 11.44 -19.10 22.59
N GLY A 263 10.96 -20.36 22.54
CA GLY A 263 10.36 -21.03 23.70
C GLY A 263 9.06 -20.41 24.20
N ILE A 264 8.36 -19.62 23.37
CA ILE A 264 7.10 -18.95 23.73
C ILE A 264 5.92 -19.85 23.36
N ASN A 265 5.25 -20.41 24.37
CA ASN A 265 4.15 -21.35 24.19
C ASN A 265 2.80 -20.65 23.89
N ASP A 266 2.57 -19.49 24.49
CA ASP A 266 1.35 -18.71 24.31
C ASP A 266 1.68 -17.22 24.30
N TYR A 267 1.15 -16.51 23.31
CA TYR A 267 1.24 -15.06 23.21
C TYR A 267 -0.10 -14.45 23.54
N THR A 268 -0.16 -13.71 24.66
CA THR A 268 -1.42 -13.14 25.14
C THR A 268 -1.67 -11.75 24.56
N LEU A 269 -2.81 -11.57 23.88
CA LEU A 269 -3.35 -10.28 23.49
C LEU A 269 -4.39 -9.84 24.51
N GLN A 270 -4.24 -8.65 25.09
CA GLN A 270 -5.20 -8.14 26.08
C GLN A 270 -5.96 -6.93 25.51
N ASN A 271 -7.28 -7.04 25.40
CA ASN A 271 -8.12 -5.87 25.20
C ASN A 271 -8.54 -5.31 26.56
N ARG A 272 -8.13 -4.07 26.86
CA ARG A 272 -8.43 -3.39 28.13
C ARG A 272 -9.72 -2.58 28.11
N VAL A 273 -10.36 -2.47 26.94
CA VAL A 273 -11.61 -1.71 26.78
C VAL A 273 -12.77 -2.70 26.78
N PRO A 274 -13.82 -2.49 27.60
CA PRO A 274 -15.05 -3.26 27.50
C PRO A 274 -15.58 -3.21 26.06
N PRO A 275 -16.19 -4.28 25.53
CA PRO A 275 -16.74 -4.28 24.17
C PRO A 275 -17.78 -3.18 23.89
N GLU A 276 -18.26 -2.50 24.93
CA GLU A 276 -19.30 -1.48 24.87
C GLU A 276 -18.72 -0.10 25.24
N PHE A 277 -18.24 0.64 24.25
CA PHE A 277 -18.21 2.10 24.33
C PHE A 277 -19.51 2.64 23.73
N ARG A 278 -20.04 3.73 24.30
CA ARG A 278 -21.24 4.40 23.77
C ARG A 278 -20.84 5.73 23.14
N CYS A 279 -21.31 5.98 21.93
CA CYS A 279 -21.22 7.23 21.21
C CYS A 279 -22.25 8.14 21.86
N THR A 280 -21.89 8.70 23.01
CA THR A 280 -22.72 9.74 23.60
C THR A 280 -22.50 11.02 22.80
N ASP A 281 -23.49 11.37 21.97
CA ASP A 281 -23.71 12.75 21.55
C ASP A 281 -23.95 13.59 22.82
N GLN A 282 -22.86 14.06 23.44
CA GLN A 282 -22.89 15.15 24.40
C GLN A 282 -21.99 16.27 23.89
N LEU A 283 -22.44 16.89 22.82
CA LEU A 283 -22.23 18.33 22.62
C LEU A 283 -23.52 19.01 23.08
N GLY A 284 -23.55 19.36 24.37
CA GLY A 284 -24.35 20.48 24.88
C GLY A 284 -23.50 21.74 24.86
#